data_AF-X0STM0-F1
#
_entry.id   AF-X0STM0-F1
#
_cell.length_a   1.000
_cell.length_b   1.000
_cell.length_c   1.000
_cell.angle_alpha   90.00
_cell.angle_beta   90.00
_cell.angle_gamma   90.00
#
_symmetry.space_group_name_H-M   'P 1'
#
loop_
_entity.id
_entity.type
_entity.pdbx_description
1 polymer ?
#
loop_
_entity_poly.entity_id
_entity_poly.type
_entity_poly.pdbx_seq_one_letter_code
_entity_poly.pdbx_strand_id
1 'polypeptide(L)' 'DPKKYGVIVSSGYKKGLLLPDLEGVDTAEEQVDIARRKAGIYPDEKAKLYRFEVKRFH' A
#
# COMPACT_ATOMS: atom_id res chain seq x y z
N ASP A 1 1.41 -10.58 2.71
CA ASP A 1 2.62 -10.49 3.53
C ASP A 1 3.19 -9.08 3.44
N PRO A 2 2.92 -8.23 4.44
CA PRO A 2 3.38 -6.84 4.47
C PRO A 2 4.90 -6.69 4.66
N LYS A 3 5.61 -7.75 5.10
CA LYS A 3 7.07 -7.73 5.22
C LYS A 3 7.78 -7.96 3.89
N LYS A 4 7.16 -8.70 2.98
CA LYS A 4 7.74 -9.02 1.66
C LYS A 4 7.30 -8.06 0.57
N TYR A 5 6.02 -7.66 0.57
CA TYR A 5 5.42 -6.91 -0.54
C TYR A 5 5.09 -5.48 -0.14
N GLY A 6 5.50 -4.54 -0.99
CA GLY A 6 4.91 -3.20 -1.00
C GLY A 6 3.61 -3.22 -1.78
N VAL A 7 2.75 -2.24 -1.51
CA VAL A 7 1.44 -2.09 -2.15
C VAL A 7 1.31 -0.75 -2.85
N ILE A 8 0.59 -0.75 -3.96
CA ILE A 8 0.14 0.47 -4.65
C ILE A 8 -1.38 0.38 -4.79
N VAL A 9 -2.08 1.41 -4.36
CA VAL A 9 -3.52 1.57 -4.57
C VAL A 9 -3.78 2.72 -5.55
N SER A 10 -4.72 2.55 -6.46
CA SER A 10 -5.06 3.55 -7.47
C SER A 10 -6.56 3.68 -7.69
N SER A 11 -7.08 4.91 -7.68
CA SER A 11 -8.44 5.25 -8.11
C SER A 11 -8.42 6.55 -8.92
N GLY A 12 -8.67 6.46 -10.23
CA GLY A 12 -8.51 7.60 -11.14
C GLY A 12 -7.09 8.20 -11.08
N TYR A 13 -7.00 9.48 -10.72
CA TYR A 13 -5.73 10.20 -10.54
C TYR A 13 -5.10 9.97 -9.15
N LYS A 14 -5.85 9.45 -8.16
CA LYS A 14 -5.36 9.19 -6.80
C LYS A 14 -4.48 7.95 -6.81
N LYS A 15 -3.27 8.06 -6.24
CA LYS A 15 -2.33 6.94 -6.09
C LYS A 15 -1.64 6.98 -4.73
N GLY A 16 -1.59 5.83 -4.07
CA GLY A 16 -0.92 5.66 -2.79
C GLY A 16 0.02 4.47 -2.86
N LEU A 17 1.18 4.61 -2.24
CA LEU A 17 2.17 3.56 -2.13
C LEU A 17 2.55 3.38 -0.67
N LEU A 18 2.75 2.12 -0.28
CA LEU A 18 3.41 1.79 0.97
C LEU A 18 4.47 0.70 0.71
N LEU A 19 5.66 0.92 1.26
CA LEU A 19 6.77 -0.02 1.16
C LEU A 19 6.49 -1.27 2.02
N PRO A 20 7.14 -2.40 1.72
CA PRO A 20 7.17 -3.53 2.64
C PRO A 20 8.00 -3.21 3.89
N ASP A 21 7.78 -4.01 4.93
CA ASP A 21 8.63 -4.08 6.13
C ASP A 21 8.73 -2.74 6.86
N LEU A 22 7.57 -2.12 7.12
CA LEU A 22 7.46 -0.90 7.91
C LEU A 22 7.12 -1.23 9.36
N GLU A 23 7.80 -0.57 10.30
CA GLU A 23 7.49 -0.65 11.71
C GLU A 23 6.06 -0.19 11.99
N GLY A 24 5.32 -0.97 12.80
CA GLY A 24 3.93 -0.70 13.14
C GLY A 24 2.92 -1.03 12.03
N VAL A 25 3.29 -1.83 11.02
CA VAL A 25 2.37 -2.37 10.01
C VAL A 25 2.43 -3.89 10.01
N ASP A 26 1.49 -4.51 10.73
CA ASP A 26 1.55 -5.95 11.00
C ASP A 26 0.68 -6.78 10.04
N THR A 27 -0.29 -6.16 9.37
CA THR A 27 -1.23 -6.84 8.47
C THR A 27 -1.23 -6.26 7.05
N ALA A 28 -1.64 -7.07 6.07
CA ALA A 28 -1.75 -6.62 4.69
C ALA A 28 -2.91 -5.63 4.53
N GLU A 29 -4.00 -5.85 5.26
CA GLU A 29 -5.16 -4.97 5.33
C GLU A 29 -4.77 -3.58 5.83
N GLU A 30 -4.04 -3.50 6.94
CA GLU A 30 -3.51 -2.23 7.47
C GLU A 30 -2.61 -1.52 6.46
N GLN A 31 -1.71 -2.27 5.80
CA GLN A 31 -0.82 -1.71 4.78
C GLN A 31 -1.61 -1.08 3.62
N VAL A 32 -2.67 -1.76 3.15
CA VAL A 32 -3.55 -1.26 2.09
C VAL A 32 -4.33 -0.03 2.58
N ASP A 33 -4.86 -0.05 3.80
CA ASP A 33 -5.64 1.06 4.35
C ASP A 33 -4.79 2.32 4.54
N ILE A 34 -3.55 2.18 5.01
CA ILE A 34 -2.60 3.29 5.10
C ILE A 34 -2.30 3.85 3.70
N ALA A 35 -2.07 2.98 2.71
CA ALA A 35 -1.81 3.42 1.35
C ALA A 35 -3.02 4.17 0.75
N ARG A 36 -4.25 3.70 1.01
CA ARG A 36 -5.50 4.37 0.60
C ARG A 36 -5.63 5.74 1.25
N ARG A 37 -5.43 5.82 2.56
CA ARG A 37 -5.49 7.08 3.31
C ARG A 37 -4.46 8.10 2.82
N LYS A 38 -3.23 7.68 2.53
CA LYS A 38 -2.18 8.54 1.94
C LYS A 38 -2.57 9.10 0.56
N ALA A 39 -3.39 8.36 -0.19
CA ALA A 39 -3.89 8.76 -1.50
C ALA A 39 -5.23 9.52 -1.45
N GLY A 40 -5.85 9.67 -0.28
CA GLY A 40 -7.21 10.19 -0.14
C GLY A 40 -8.28 9.31 -0.81
N ILE A 41 -8.08 7.98 -0.83
CA ILE A 41 -9.04 7.00 -1.37
C ILE A 41 -9.90 6.48 -0.22
N TYR A 42 -11.20 6.77 -0.24
CA TYR A 42 -12.15 6.31 0.77
C TYR A 42 -12.53 4.83 0.58
N PRO A 43 -13.02 4.13 1.62
CA PRO A 43 -13.33 2.69 1.57
C PRO A 43 -14.34 2.29 0.49
N ASP A 44 -15.30 3.16 0.20
CA ASP A 44 -16.38 3.00 -0.79
C ASP A 44 -15.92 3.27 -2.23
N GLU A 45 -14.78 3.92 -2.42
CA GLU A 45 -14.21 4.12 -3.75
C GLU A 45 -13.67 2.81 -4.33
N LYS A 46 -14.02 2.53 -5.60
CA LYS A 46 -13.36 1.44 -6.35
C LYS A 46 -11.89 1.80 -6.55
N ALA A 47 -11.01 0.90 -6.11
CA ALA A 47 -9.58 1.04 -6.26
C ALA A 47 -8.96 -0.22 -6.86
N LYS A 48 -7.91 -0.04 -7.67
CA LYS A 48 -7.03 -1.12 -8.11
C LYS A 48 -5.90 -1.29 -7.09
N LEU A 49 -5.62 -2.53 -6.71
CA LEU A 49 -4.51 -2.90 -5.83
C LEU A 49 -3.43 -3.61 -6.64
N TYR A 50 -2.18 -3.16 -6.47
CA TYR A 50 -0.98 -3.77 -7.03
C TYR A 50 0.00 -4.09 -5.90
N ARG A 51 0.89 -5.05 -6.14
CA ARG A 51 1.99 -5.39 -5.22
C ARG A 51 3.33 -5.38 -5.95
N PHE A 52 4.40 -5.10 -5.22
CA PHE A 52 5.78 -5.13 -5.73
C PHE A 52 6.76 -5.63 -4.65
N GLU A 53 7.93 -6.11 -5.07
CA GLU A 53 9.02 -6.51 -4.17
C GLU A 53 10.13 -5.45 -4.20
N VAL A 54 10.85 -5.28 -3.08
CA VAL A 54 11.95 -4.31 -2.95
C VAL A 54 13.26 -5.06 -2.78
N LYS A 55 14.29 -4.65 -3.53
CA LYS A 55 15.69 -5.01 -3.26
C LYS A 55 16.38 -3.80 -2.64
N ARG A 56 16.92 -3.96 -1.43
CA ARG A 56 17.70 -2.92 -0.73
C ARG A 56 19.19 -3.15 -1.02
N PHE A 57 19.90 -2.09 -1.38
CA PHE A 57 21.35 -2.07 -1.54
C PHE A 57 21.91 -1.15 -0.45
N HIS A 58 22.96 -1.60 0.24
CA HIS A 58 23.62 -0.88 1.33
C HIS A 58 25.03 -0.48 0.93
#